data_AF-A0A2A5FGH7-F1
#
_entry.id   AF-A0A2A5FGH7-F1
#
_cell.length_a   1.000
_cell.length_b   1.000
_cell.length_c   1.000
_cell.angle_alpha   90.00
_cell.angle_beta   90.00
_cell.angle_gamma   90.00
#
_symmetry.space_group_name_H-M   'P 1'
#
loop_
_entity.id
_entity.type
_entity.pdbx_description
1 polymer ?
#
loop_
_entity_poly.entity_id
_entity_poly.type
_entity_poly.pdbx_seq_one_letter_code
_entity_poly.pdbx_strand_id
1 'polypeptide(L)' 'MLKQAAGPDRLPFVGDADQIAGDIRQYQDMGVTSMIWDFLRQTDDLDSMLGLMEDFSTQVWPKV' A
#
# COMPACT_ATOMS: atom_id res chain seq x y z
N MET A 1 12.42 5.33 12.65
CA MET A 1 12.37 3.86 12.51
C MET A 1 13.05 3.46 11.21
N LEU A 2 13.98 2.51 11.22
CA LEU A 2 14.67 2.01 10.02
C LEU A 2 13.73 1.07 9.25
N LYS A 3 13.50 1.36 7.96
CA LYS A 3 12.68 0.54 7.05
C LYS A 3 13.50 -0.68 6.62
N GLN A 4 13.15 -1.87 7.10
CA GLN A 4 13.77 -3.14 6.69
C GLN A 4 13.11 -3.68 5.43
N ALA A 5 13.91 -4.27 4.54
CA ALA A 5 13.44 -5.01 3.38
C ALA A 5 12.56 -6.18 3.83
N ALA A 6 11.51 -6.48 3.05
CA ALA A 6 10.48 -7.44 3.41
C ALA A 6 11.04 -8.88 3.44
N GLY A 7 11.12 -9.49 4.62
CA GLY A 7 11.29 -10.94 4.75
C GLY A 7 9.96 -11.69 4.49
N PRO A 8 9.98 -13.04 4.42
CA PRO A 8 8.78 -13.87 4.20
C PRO A 8 7.68 -13.68 5.25
N ASP A 9 7.99 -13.07 6.41
CA ASP A 9 7.05 -12.81 7.51
C ASP A 9 6.44 -11.40 7.48
N ARG A 10 6.67 -10.58 6.45
CA ARG A 10 6.08 -9.24 6.37
C ARG A 10 4.58 -9.34 6.03
N LEU A 11 3.76 -8.61 6.78
CA LEU A 11 2.35 -8.41 6.43
C LEU A 11 2.23 -7.71 5.06
N PRO A 12 1.39 -8.21 4.14
CA PRO A 12 1.10 -7.55 2.87
C PRO A 12 0.62 -6.11 3.08
N PHE A 13 1.00 -5.23 2.16
CA PHE A 13 0.62 -3.82 2.12
C PHE A 13 1.08 -2.98 3.32
N VAL A 14 2.04 -3.47 4.12
CA VAL A 14 2.64 -2.74 5.25
C VAL A 14 4.12 -2.48 4.99
N GLY A 15 4.50 -1.24 4.71
CA GLY A 15 5.89 -0.91 4.42
C GLY A 15 6.03 0.44 3.73
N ASP A 16 7.15 0.63 3.03
CA ASP A 16 7.28 1.75 2.10
C ASP A 16 6.55 1.51 0.77
N ALA A 17 6.52 2.55 -0.06
CA ALA A 17 5.79 2.54 -1.31
C ALA A 17 6.31 1.50 -2.33
N ASP A 18 7.61 1.18 -2.32
CA ASP A 18 8.17 0.18 -3.23
C ASP A 18 7.73 -1.22 -2.80
N GLN A 19 7.71 -1.47 -1.49
CA GLN A 19 7.24 -2.72 -0.92
C GLN A 19 5.74 -2.93 -1.16
N ILE A 20 4.91 -1.90 -0.96
CA ILE A 20 3.47 -1.99 -1.20
C ILE A 20 3.18 -2.20 -2.70
N ALA A 21 3.87 -1.50 -3.61
CA ALA A 21 3.72 -1.72 -5.05
C ALA A 21 4.15 -3.13 -5.47
N GLY A 22 5.19 -3.68 -4.82
CA GLY A 22 5.61 -5.08 -4.98
C GLY A 22 4.51 -6.07 -4.63
N ASP A 23 3.83 -5.89 -3.50
CA ASP A 23 2.68 -6.74 -3.14
C ASP A 23 1.58 -6.65 -4.17
N ILE A 24 1.23 -5.44 -4.62
CA ILE A 24 0.18 -5.23 -5.62
C ILE A 24 0.47 -6.04 -6.89
N ARG A 25 1.68 -5.95 -7.43
CA ARG A 25 2.08 -6.73 -8.62
C ARG A 25 2.02 -8.23 -8.37
N GLN A 26 2.46 -8.70 -7.21
CA GLN A 26 2.38 -10.12 -6.86
C GLN A 26 0.94 -10.63 -6.88
N TYR A 27 -0.02 -9.86 -6.37
CA TYR A 27 -1.43 -10.24 -6.43
C TYR A 27 -2.00 -10.15 -7.86
N GLN A 28 -1.56 -9.19 -8.67
CA GLN A 28 -1.93 -9.11 -10.09
C GLN A 28 -1.43 -10.35 -10.87
N ASP A 29 -0.21 -10.81 -10.59
CA ASP A 29 0.37 -12.02 -11.18
C ASP A 29 -0.42 -13.28 -10.80
N MET A 30 -1.12 -13.26 -9.66
CA MET A 30 -2.05 -14.31 -9.23
C MET A 30 -3.44 -14.23 -9.91
N GLY A 31 -3.65 -13.26 -10.80
CA GLY A 31 -4.89 -13.06 -11.53
C GLY A 31 -5.90 -12.14 -10.82
N VAL A 32 -5.49 -11.41 -9.77
CA VAL A 32 -6.36 -10.40 -9.14
C VAL A 32 -6.48 -9.19 -10.06
N THR A 33 -7.69 -8.92 -10.53
CA THR A 33 -7.98 -7.84 -11.49
C THR A 33 -8.52 -6.57 -10.84
N SER A 34 -8.88 -6.62 -9.57
CA SER A 34 -9.42 -5.48 -8.83
C SER A 34 -9.07 -5.59 -7.35
N MET A 35 -8.72 -4.45 -6.74
CA MET A 35 -8.48 -4.32 -5.31
C MET A 35 -9.26 -3.12 -4.78
N ILE A 36 -9.79 -3.27 -3.56
CA ILE A 36 -10.52 -2.23 -2.85
C ILE A 36 -9.64 -1.75 -1.70
N TRP A 37 -9.37 -0.45 -1.66
CA TRP A 37 -8.57 0.18 -0.61
C TRP A 37 -9.48 0.83 0.43
N ASP A 38 -9.27 0.48 1.69
CA ASP A 38 -9.97 1.03 2.84
C ASP A 38 -9.00 1.89 3.66
N PHE A 39 -9.07 3.21 3.46
CA PHE A 39 -8.26 4.19 4.18
C PHE A 39 -8.89 4.61 5.51
N LEU A 40 -10.16 4.27 5.76
CA LEU A 40 -10.91 4.69 6.95
C LEU A 40 -10.47 3.92 8.19
N ARG A 41 -10.00 2.68 8.07
CA ARG A 41 -9.52 1.91 9.22
C ARG A 41 -8.24 2.47 9.85
N GLN A 42 -7.56 3.38 9.18
CA GLN A 42 -6.28 3.93 9.63
C GLN A 42 -6.44 5.24 10.40
N THR A 43 -7.58 5.93 10.24
CA THR A 43 -7.84 7.23 10.86
C THR A 43 -9.32 7.57 10.83
N ASP A 44 -9.82 8.17 11.92
CA ASP A 44 -11.16 8.76 12.00
C ASP A 44 -11.18 10.24 11.56
N ASP A 45 -10.01 10.80 11.23
CA ASP A 45 -9.83 12.18 10.76
C ASP A 45 -9.80 12.26 9.22
N LEU A 46 -10.61 13.19 8.67
CA LEU A 46 -10.81 13.36 7.23
C LEU A 46 -9.54 13.82 6.52
N ASP A 47 -8.83 14.82 7.07
CA ASP A 47 -7.64 15.39 6.44
C ASP A 47 -6.52 14.34 6.38
N SER A 48 -6.37 13.56 7.46
CA SER A 48 -5.44 12.44 7.51
C SER A 48 -5.80 11.35 6.48
N MET A 49 -7.09 11.02 6.31
CA MET A 49 -7.53 10.06 5.29
C MET A 49 -7.20 10.56 3.89
N LEU A 50 -7.48 11.84 3.59
CA LEU A 50 -7.17 12.44 2.29
C LEU A 50 -5.66 12.44 2.02
N GLY A 51 -4.83 12.73 3.03
CA GLY A 51 -3.38 12.63 2.93
C GLY A 51 -2.90 11.21 2.60
N LEU A 52 -3.48 10.18 3.22
CA LEU A 52 -3.15 8.78 2.90
C LEU A 52 -3.54 8.42 1.45
N MET A 53 -4.68 8.91 0.97
CA MET A 53 -5.11 8.71 -0.42
C MET A 53 -4.17 9.41 -1.40
N GLU A 54 -3.76 10.65 -1.11
CA GLU A 54 -2.79 11.40 -1.90
C GLU A 54 -1.44 10.68 -1.94
N ASP A 55 -0.91 10.28 -0.79
CA ASP A 55 0.34 9.52 -0.68
C ASP A 55 0.29 8.21 -1.47
N PHE A 56 -0.81 7.47 -1.36
CA PHE A 56 -0.98 6.24 -2.13
C PHE A 56 -0.97 6.53 -3.64
N SER A 57 -1.75 7.51 -4.08
CA SER A 57 -1.89 7.87 -5.50
C SER A 57 -0.59 8.41 -6.13
N THR A 58 0.25 9.07 -5.34
CA THR A 58 1.47 9.74 -5.83
C THR A 58 2.73 8.92 -5.61
N GLN A 59 2.79 8.11 -4.55
CA GLN A 59 3.99 7.37 -4.18
C GLN A 59 3.93 5.88 -4.52
N VAL A 60 2.74 5.26 -4.48
CA VAL A 60 2.56 3.81 -4.71
C VAL A 60 2.06 3.54 -6.13
N TRP A 61 0.92 4.13 -6.51
CA TRP A 61 0.25 3.80 -7.77
C TRP A 61 1.14 3.97 -9.03
N PRO A 62 2.01 4.99 -9.14
CA PRO A 62 2.89 5.13 -10.30
C PRO A 62 3.96 4.04 -10.43
N LYS A 63 4.15 3.23 -9.38
CA LYS A 63 5.13 2.15 -9.33
C LYS A 63 4.51 0.78 -9.57
N VAL A 64 3.19 0.65 -9.49
CA VAL A 64 2.44 -0.59 -9.74
C VAL A 64 2.51 -0.95 -11.21
#